data_AF-A0A3N0Y4G4-F1
#
_entry.id   AF-A0A3N0Y4G4-F1
#
_cell.length_a   1.000
_cell.length_b   1.000
_cell.length_c   1.000
_cell.angle_alpha   90.00
_cell.angle_beta   90.00
_cell.angle_gamma   90.00
#
_symmetry.space_group_name_H-M   'P 1'
#
loop_
_entity.id
_entity.type
_entity.pdbx_description
1 polymer ?
#
loop_
_entity_poly.entity_id
_entity_poly.type
_entity_poly.pdbx_seq_one_letter_code
_entity_poly.pdbx_strand_id
1 'polypeptide(L)'
;MKASVCVLFAVACWFVSQAEQTPMQLTLRKVMKELEKINKVMDKNASLFNSPTTNDLKDCCIRSALECFRSQVMNLKVTGDKHIKSLKIISNESRKKLIVDNLPNCKTVEGEEKEAQCKSCESYSQVNSQMYMKNFLTLLQKVSSKQ
;
A
#
# COMPACT_ATOMS: atom_id res chain seq x y z
N MET A 1 3.21 -53.61 2.42
CA MET A 1 3.02 -52.45 3.33
C MET A 1 4.12 -51.41 3.10
N LYS A 2 4.06 -50.61 2.02
CA LYS A 2 5.04 -49.53 1.75
C LYS A 2 4.44 -48.30 1.07
N ALA A 3 3.30 -48.44 0.39
CA ALA A 3 2.62 -47.31 -0.27
C ALA A 3 1.88 -46.37 0.69
N SER A 4 1.53 -46.82 1.91
CA SER A 4 0.72 -46.01 2.84
C SER A 4 1.50 -44.91 3.58
N VAL A 5 2.83 -45.01 3.65
CA VAL A 5 3.67 -44.02 4.35
C VAL A 5 3.94 -42.79 3.47
N CYS A 6 4.04 -42.97 2.15
CA CYS A 6 4.27 -41.86 1.22
C CYS A 6 3.05 -40.96 1.03
N VAL A 7 1.83 -41.51 1.16
CA VAL A 7 0.60 -40.72 1.02
C VAL A 7 0.41 -39.77 2.21
N LEU A 8 0.79 -40.19 3.41
CA LEU A 8 0.69 -39.34 4.62
C LEU A 8 1.67 -38.16 4.59
N PHE A 9 2.86 -38.33 4.01
CA PHE A 9 3.83 -37.24 3.83
C PHE A 9 3.38 -36.22 2.77
N ALA A 10 2.75 -36.65 1.67
CA ALA A 10 2.25 -35.75 0.64
C ALA A 10 1.12 -34.84 1.14
N VAL A 11 0.23 -35.37 2.00
CA VAL A 11 -0.87 -34.61 2.60
C VAL A 11 -0.35 -33.62 3.66
N ALA A 12 0.68 -33.99 4.43
CA ALA A 12 1.32 -33.09 5.39
C ALA A 12 2.01 -31.89 4.70
N CYS A 13 2.65 -32.10 3.54
CA CYS A 13 3.27 -31.02 2.76
C CYS A 13 2.25 -30.04 2.14
N TRP A 14 1.01 -30.46 1.88
CA TRP A 14 -0.05 -29.56 1.40
C TRP A 14 -0.51 -28.57 2.47
N PHE A 15 -0.60 -28.99 3.74
CA PHE A 15 -0.96 -28.09 4.84
C PHE A 15 0.16 -27.11 5.21
N VAL A 16 1.43 -27.53 5.08
CA VAL A 16 2.59 -26.68 5.39
C VAL A 16 2.84 -25.59 4.33
N SER A 17 2.24 -25.70 3.14
CA SER A 17 2.33 -24.66 2.10
C SER A 17 1.37 -23.47 2.30
N GLN A 18 0.52 -23.50 3.32
CA GLN A 18 -0.24 -22.31 3.73
C GLN A 18 0.72 -21.33 4.39
N ALA A 19 1.36 -20.49 3.57
CA ALA A 19 2.10 -19.33 4.05
C ALA A 19 1.20 -18.52 4.99
N GLU A 20 1.46 -18.59 6.29
CA GLU A 20 0.78 -17.77 7.28
C GLU A 20 0.98 -16.30 6.89
N GLN A 21 -0.11 -15.58 6.64
CA GLN A 21 -0.02 -14.18 6.27
C GLN A 21 0.53 -13.39 7.45
N THR A 22 1.56 -12.59 7.18
CA THR A 22 2.11 -11.73 8.21
C THR A 22 1.06 -10.69 8.66
N PRO A 23 1.12 -10.19 9.91
CA PRO A 23 0.25 -9.10 10.35
C PRO A 23 0.30 -7.87 9.42
N MET A 24 1.44 -7.62 8.79
CA MET A 24 1.61 -6.59 7.77
C MET A 24 0.81 -6.88 6.50
N GLN A 25 0.91 -8.11 5.97
CA GLN A 25 0.13 -8.51 4.79
C GLN A 25 -1.38 -8.41 5.06
N LEU A 26 -1.86 -8.84 6.23
CA LEU A 26 -3.27 -8.70 6.62
C LEU A 26 -3.70 -7.23 6.68
N THR A 27 -2.85 -6.36 7.24
CA THR A 27 -3.14 -4.92 7.34
C THR A 27 -3.15 -4.26 5.96
N LEU A 28 -2.20 -4.58 5.07
CA LEU A 28 -2.17 -4.08 3.69
C LEU A 28 -3.41 -4.52 2.91
N ARG A 29 -3.82 -5.79 3.02
CA ARG A 29 -5.04 -6.30 2.40
C ARG A 29 -6.29 -5.58 2.90
N LYS A 30 -6.37 -5.29 4.21
CA LYS A 30 -7.45 -4.47 4.77
C LYS A 30 -7.49 -3.09 4.13
N VAL A 31 -6.35 -2.41 4.00
CA VAL A 31 -6.25 -1.10 3.35
C VAL A 31 -6.69 -1.17 1.88
N MET A 32 -6.18 -2.13 1.11
CA MET A 32 -6.54 -2.33 -0.30
C MET A 32 -8.03 -2.60 -0.48
N LYS A 33 -8.62 -3.44 0.37
CA LYS A 33 -10.07 -3.74 0.34
C LYS A 33 -10.93 -2.50 0.61
N GLU A 34 -10.52 -1.64 1.55
CA GLU A 34 -11.22 -0.38 1.78
C GLU A 34 -11.04 0.59 0.60
N LEU A 35 -9.84 0.68 0.02
CA LEU A 35 -9.59 1.49 -1.18
C LEU A 35 -10.47 1.06 -2.36
N GLU A 36 -10.60 -0.24 -2.60
CA GLU A 36 -11.47 -0.78 -3.66
C GLU A 36 -12.95 -0.43 -3.44
N LYS A 37 -13.42 -0.39 -2.18
CA LYS A 37 -14.78 0.07 -1.87
C LYS A 37 -14.96 1.55 -2.22
N ILE A 38 -13.98 2.39 -1.88
CA ILE A 38 -14.02 3.83 -2.17
C ILE A 38 -13.97 4.09 -3.67
N ASN A 39 -13.11 3.37 -4.40
CA ASN A 39 -12.94 3.52 -5.85
C ASN A 39 -14.25 3.29 -6.64
N LYS A 40 -15.18 2.51 -6.08
CA LYS A 40 -16.50 2.25 -6.70
C LYS A 40 -17.50 3.39 -6.54
N VAL A 41 -17.35 4.23 -5.52
CA VAL A 41 -18.38 5.20 -5.11
C VAL A 41 -17.93 6.66 -5.11
N MET A 42 -16.62 6.90 -5.11
CA MET A 42 -16.08 8.26 -5.09
C MET A 42 -16.38 8.99 -6.41
N ASP A 43 -16.44 10.31 -6.35
CA ASP A 43 -16.40 11.13 -7.55
C ASP A 43 -15.01 11.02 -8.20
N LYS A 44 -14.99 10.45 -9.41
CA LYS A 44 -13.78 10.11 -10.16
C LYS A 44 -13.00 11.34 -10.65
N ASN A 45 -13.66 12.49 -10.83
CA ASN A 45 -13.09 13.68 -11.45
C ASN A 45 -13.08 14.93 -10.54
N ALA A 46 -13.67 14.84 -9.34
CA ALA A 46 -13.88 15.97 -8.45
C ALA A 46 -12.65 16.71 -7.90
N SER A 47 -11.50 16.03 -7.80
CA SER A 47 -10.35 16.52 -7.04
C SER A 47 -9.04 16.13 -7.71
N LEU A 48 -8.05 17.01 -7.58
CA LEU A 48 -6.67 16.81 -8.01
C LEU A 48 -5.80 16.42 -6.81
N PHE A 49 -4.97 15.41 -7.01
CA PHE A 49 -4.10 14.86 -5.97
C PHE A 49 -2.68 14.70 -6.49
N ASN A 50 -1.70 15.06 -5.67
CA ASN A 50 -0.31 14.77 -5.98
C ASN A 50 -0.11 13.25 -5.94
N SER A 51 0.35 12.63 -7.04
CA SER A 51 0.34 11.18 -7.16
C SER A 51 1.67 10.60 -7.61
N PRO A 52 2.41 9.93 -6.71
CA PRO A 52 3.55 9.12 -7.08
C PRO A 52 3.16 8.01 -8.05
N THR A 53 3.92 7.85 -9.14
CA THR A 53 3.83 6.70 -10.06
C THR A 53 4.86 5.65 -9.65
N THR A 54 4.53 4.36 -9.77
CA THR A 54 5.48 3.29 -9.41
C THR A 54 6.63 3.11 -10.39
N ASN A 55 6.48 3.60 -11.62
CA ASN A 55 7.49 3.46 -12.68
C ASN A 55 8.75 4.28 -12.41
N ASP A 56 8.60 5.45 -11.77
CA ASP A 56 9.69 6.38 -11.50
C ASP A 56 10.16 6.35 -10.04
N LEU A 57 9.63 5.40 -9.25
CA LEU A 57 9.82 5.34 -7.82
C LEU A 57 10.92 4.35 -7.43
N LYS A 58 12.07 4.91 -7.02
CA LYS A 58 13.14 4.17 -6.33
C LYS A 58 12.56 3.42 -5.13
N ASP A 59 13.05 2.22 -4.87
CA ASP A 59 12.52 1.38 -3.81
C ASP A 59 12.62 2.05 -2.43
N CYS A 60 13.71 2.73 -2.14
CA CYS A 60 13.89 3.44 -0.87
C CYS A 60 12.95 4.65 -0.69
N CYS A 61 12.20 5.04 -1.74
CA CYS A 61 11.18 6.08 -1.71
C CYS A 61 9.74 5.56 -1.55
N ILE A 62 9.55 4.25 -1.39
CA ILE A 62 8.22 3.67 -1.17
C ILE A 62 7.57 4.24 0.10
N ARG A 63 8.36 4.45 1.16
CA ARG A 63 7.87 5.04 2.42
C ARG A 63 7.35 6.47 2.22
N SER A 64 8.10 7.33 1.53
CA SER A 64 7.68 8.71 1.25
C SER A 64 6.53 8.79 0.24
N ALA A 65 6.45 7.89 -0.73
CA ALA A 65 5.30 7.78 -1.61
C ALA A 65 4.03 7.38 -0.85
N LEU A 66 4.12 6.41 0.08
CA LEU A 66 3.00 6.03 0.93
C LEU A 66 2.53 7.19 1.81
N GLU A 67 3.47 8.01 2.31
CA GLU A 67 3.16 9.25 3.03
C GLU A 67 2.30 10.19 2.19
N CYS A 68 2.68 10.40 0.93
CA CYS A 68 1.98 11.30 0.02
C CYS A 68 0.54 10.86 -0.26
N PHE A 69 0.30 9.56 -0.40
CA PHE A 69 -1.07 9.04 -0.54
C PHE A 69 -1.86 9.19 0.77
N ARG A 70 -1.34 8.73 1.91
CA ARG A 70 -2.13 8.72 3.15
C ARG A 70 -2.45 10.13 3.68
N SER A 71 -1.66 11.16 3.34
CA SER A 71 -1.92 12.55 3.72
C SER A 71 -3.12 13.15 2.98
N GLN A 72 -3.39 12.70 1.76
CA GLN A 72 -4.43 13.24 0.89
C GLN A 72 -5.73 12.40 0.86
N VAL A 73 -5.70 11.15 1.32
CA VAL A 73 -6.84 10.21 1.17
C VAL A 73 -8.15 10.70 1.78
N MET A 74 -8.09 11.50 2.85
CA MET A 74 -9.30 12.06 3.49
C MET A 74 -9.98 13.15 2.64
N ASN A 75 -9.30 13.66 1.60
CA ASN A 75 -9.83 14.70 0.71
C ASN A 75 -10.62 14.12 -0.48
N LEU A 76 -10.77 12.78 -0.55
CA LEU A 76 -11.63 12.14 -1.54
C LEU A 76 -13.09 12.48 -1.27
N LYS A 77 -13.79 12.95 -2.31
CA LYS A 77 -15.22 13.24 -2.23
C LYS A 77 -16.02 11.93 -2.30
N VAL A 78 -16.61 11.56 -1.17
CA VAL A 78 -17.50 10.41 -1.01
C VAL A 78 -18.73 10.82 -0.22
N THR A 79 -19.86 10.17 -0.49
CA THR A 79 -21.11 10.41 0.23
C THR A 79 -21.39 9.26 1.18
N GLY A 80 -21.86 9.56 2.40
CA GLY A 80 -22.34 8.56 3.36
C GLY A 80 -21.29 8.11 4.39
N ASP A 81 -21.76 7.94 5.63
CA ASP A 81 -20.92 7.68 6.81
C ASP A 81 -20.06 6.43 6.70
N LYS A 82 -20.57 5.39 6.04
CA LYS A 82 -19.83 4.14 5.81
C LYS A 82 -18.56 4.40 4.99
N HIS A 83 -18.63 5.25 3.97
CA HIS A 83 -17.49 5.56 3.11
C HIS A 83 -16.51 6.49 3.80
N ILE A 84 -16.99 7.45 4.60
CA ILE A 84 -16.14 8.27 5.47
C ILE A 84 -15.39 7.39 6.48
N LYS A 85 -16.04 6.38 7.07
CA LYS A 85 -15.39 5.39 7.95
C LYS A 85 -14.32 4.59 7.18
N SER A 86 -14.58 4.17 5.94
CA SER A 86 -13.58 3.52 5.10
C SER A 86 -12.36 4.41 4.84
N LEU A 87 -12.53 5.70 4.55
CA LEU A 87 -11.41 6.66 4.41
C LEU A 87 -10.58 6.74 5.70
N LYS A 88 -11.23 6.82 6.87
CA LYS A 88 -10.55 6.81 8.17
C LYS A 88 -9.75 5.53 8.40
N ILE A 89 -10.31 4.37 8.03
CA ILE A 89 -9.61 3.08 8.12
C ILE A 89 -8.37 3.09 7.22
N ILE A 90 -8.50 3.49 5.96
CA ILE A 90 -7.36 3.59 5.02
C ILE A 90 -6.29 4.49 5.61
N SER A 91 -6.68 5.67 6.09
CA SER A 91 -5.77 6.65 6.67
C SER A 91 -5.04 6.06 7.89
N ASN A 92 -5.76 5.47 8.85
CA ASN A 92 -5.17 4.99 10.11
C ASN A 92 -4.34 3.71 9.95
N GLU A 93 -4.86 2.72 9.21
CA GLU A 93 -4.19 1.44 9.04
C GLU A 93 -2.89 1.60 8.25
N SER A 94 -2.86 2.45 7.21
CA SER A 94 -1.63 2.76 6.46
C SER A 94 -0.57 3.51 7.27
N ARG A 95 -0.92 4.10 8.43
CA ARG A 95 0.05 4.73 9.35
C ARG A 95 0.67 3.78 10.36
N LYS A 96 0.15 2.56 10.50
CA LYS A 96 0.65 1.66 11.54
C LYS A 96 2.13 1.39 11.34
N LYS A 97 2.88 1.41 12.44
CA LYS A 97 4.32 1.13 12.49
C LYS A 97 4.67 -0.18 11.79
N LEU A 98 3.84 -1.21 11.98
CA LEU A 98 4.02 -2.51 11.31
C LEU A 98 4.06 -2.43 9.77
N ILE A 99 3.48 -1.39 9.15
CA ILE A 99 3.66 -1.12 7.73
C ILE A 99 4.90 -0.24 7.56
N VAL A 100 4.89 0.95 8.17
CA VAL A 100 5.86 2.01 7.89
C VAL A 100 7.31 1.63 8.20
N ASP A 101 7.55 0.91 9.30
CA ASP A 101 8.90 0.55 9.75
C ASP A 101 9.51 -0.60 8.95
N ASN A 102 8.66 -1.41 8.29
CA ASN A 102 9.09 -2.49 7.40
C ASN A 102 9.28 -2.04 5.95
N LEU A 103 9.00 -0.77 5.63
CA LEU A 103 9.24 -0.23 4.30
C LEU A 103 10.69 0.25 4.16
N PRO A 104 11.31 0.03 2.98
CA PRO A 104 12.62 0.58 2.69
C PRO A 104 12.60 2.11 2.80
N ASN A 105 13.64 2.65 3.42
CA ASN A 105 13.87 4.08 3.55
C ASN A 105 15.26 4.42 2.97
N CYS A 106 15.38 5.56 2.30
CA CYS A 106 16.68 5.98 1.78
C CYS A 106 17.59 6.35 2.96
N LYS A 107 18.83 5.84 2.95
CA LYS A 107 19.85 6.24 3.92
C LYS A 107 20.32 7.64 3.54
N THR A 108 20.21 8.60 4.43
CA THR A 108 21.03 9.80 4.37
C THR A 108 22.48 9.39 4.64
N VAL A 109 23.34 9.48 3.63
CA VAL A 109 24.78 9.33 3.83
C VAL A 109 25.26 10.60 4.53
N GLU A 110 25.92 10.45 5.68
CA GLU A 110 26.51 11.59 6.38
C GLU A 110 27.63 12.19 5.51
N GLY A 111 27.53 13.48 5.19
CA GLY A 111 28.57 14.23 4.47
C GLY A 111 28.29 14.56 3.00
N GLU A 112 27.21 14.04 2.39
CA GLU A 112 26.75 14.49 1.08
C GLU A 112 25.76 15.65 1.24
N GLU A 113 25.88 16.70 0.40
CA GLU A 113 24.87 17.75 0.33
C GLU A 113 23.48 17.13 0.14
N LYS A 114 22.51 17.64 0.90
CA LYS A 114 21.16 17.07 1.06
C LYS A 114 20.31 17.17 -0.21
N GLU A 115 20.72 16.57 -1.32
CA GLU A 115 19.74 16.29 -2.35
C GLU A 115 18.77 15.25 -1.78
N ALA A 116 17.51 15.66 -1.61
CA ALA A 116 16.45 14.78 -1.17
C ALA A 116 16.33 13.62 -2.18
N GLN A 117 16.84 12.44 -1.81
CA GLN A 117 16.84 11.26 -2.69
C GLN A 117 15.44 10.86 -3.17
N CYS A 118 14.41 11.29 -2.44
CA CYS A 118 13.01 11.15 -2.79
C CYS A 118 12.34 12.51 -2.98
N LYS A 119 11.54 12.59 -4.04
CA LYS A 119 10.61 13.68 -4.31
C LYS A 119 9.67 13.95 -3.13
N SER A 120 9.47 15.22 -2.80
CA SER A 120 8.41 15.64 -1.88
C SER A 120 7.03 15.39 -2.50
N CYS A 121 5.98 15.25 -1.68
CA CYS A 121 4.63 14.98 -2.19
C CYS A 121 4.20 16.03 -3.22
N GLU A 122 4.55 17.30 -2.98
CA GLU A 122 4.08 18.43 -3.78
C GLU A 122 4.80 18.55 -5.13
N SER A 123 5.88 17.77 -5.33
CA SER A 123 6.60 17.70 -6.60
C SER A 123 6.06 16.64 -7.56
N TYR A 124 5.11 15.80 -7.13
CA TYR A 124 4.44 14.86 -8.01
C TYR A 124 3.35 15.53 -8.83
N SER A 125 3.18 15.07 -10.07
CA SER A 125 2.09 15.52 -10.93
C SER A 125 0.73 15.30 -10.28
N GLN A 126 -0.15 16.27 -10.47
CA GLN A 126 -1.53 16.18 -10.02
C GLN A 126 -2.37 15.33 -10.98
N VAL A 127 -3.19 14.44 -10.42
CA VAL A 127 -4.09 13.56 -11.17
C VAL A 127 -5.48 13.54 -10.53
N ASN A 128 -6.49 13.14 -11.29
CA ASN A 128 -7.85 13.00 -10.78
C ASN A 128 -8.00 11.86 -9.75
N SER A 129 -9.12 11.83 -9.02
CA SER A 129 -9.41 10.82 -7.99
C SER A 129 -9.22 9.39 -8.50
N GLN A 130 -9.67 9.09 -9.72
CA GLN A 130 -9.58 7.76 -10.30
C GLN A 130 -8.12 7.30 -10.48
N MET A 131 -7.28 8.15 -11.08
CA MET A 131 -5.88 7.84 -11.28
C MET A 131 -5.12 7.77 -9.95
N TYR A 132 -5.45 8.67 -9.02
CA TYR A 132 -4.90 8.65 -7.67
C TYR A 132 -5.19 7.32 -6.94
N MET A 133 -6.42 6.80 -7.02
CA MET A 133 -6.76 5.47 -6.48
C MET A 133 -6.02 4.33 -7.16
N LYS A 134 -5.91 4.37 -8.49
CA LYS A 134 -5.14 3.37 -9.23
C LYS A 134 -3.69 3.34 -8.76
N ASN A 135 -3.04 4.50 -8.70
CA ASN A 135 -1.64 4.60 -8.31
C ASN A 135 -1.41 4.19 -6.85
N PHE A 136 -2.35 4.52 -5.94
CA PHE A 136 -2.26 4.09 -4.55
C PHE A 136 -2.36 2.56 -4.44
N LEU A 137 -3.33 1.94 -5.12
CA LEU A 137 -3.47 0.48 -5.16
C LEU A 137 -2.21 -0.18 -5.74
N THR A 138 -1.64 0.36 -6.82
CA THR A 138 -0.41 -0.15 -7.43
C THR A 138 0.78 -0.06 -6.47
N LEU A 139 0.92 1.03 -5.70
CA LEU A 139 1.94 1.14 -4.66
C LEU A 139 1.78 0.05 -3.60
N LEU A 140 0.56 -0.16 -3.08
CA LEU A 140 0.30 -1.18 -2.06
C LEU A 140 0.52 -2.60 -2.58
N GLN A 141 0.20 -2.86 -3.85
CA GLN A 141 0.53 -4.13 -4.51
C GLN A 141 2.04 -4.35 -4.59
N LYS A 142 2.82 -3.32 -4.97
CA LYS A 142 4.30 -3.37 -4.99
C LYS A 142 4.87 -3.64 -3.60
N VAL A 143 4.28 -3.05 -2.55
CA VAL A 143 4.67 -3.34 -1.15
C VAL A 143 4.35 -4.80 -0.81
N SER A 144 3.16 -5.28 -1.15
CA SER A 144 2.72 -6.63 -0.80
C SER A 144 3.49 -7.72 -1.56
N SER A 145 3.98 -7.46 -2.77
CA SER A 145 4.74 -8.44 -3.57
C SER A 145 6.20 -8.60 -3.14
N LYS A 146 6.71 -7.67 -2.32
CA LYS A 146 8.08 -7.68 -1.80
C LYS A 146 8.19 -8.35 -0.42
N GLN A 147 7.07 -8.84 0.11
CA GLN A 147 6.94 -9.57 1.36
C GLN A 147 6.67 -11.03 1.06
#